data_AF-A0A0C2C047-F1
#
_entry.id   AF-A0A0C2C047-F1
#
_cell.length_a   1.000
_cell.length_b   1.000
_cell.length_c   1.000
_cell.angle_alpha   90.00
_cell.angle_beta   90.00
_cell.angle_gamma   90.00
#
_symmetry.space_group_name_H-M   'P 1'
#
loop_
_entity.id
_entity.type
_entity.pdbx_description
1 polymer ?
#
loop_
_entity_poly.entity_id
_entity_poly.type
_entity_poly.pdbx_seq_one_letter_code
_entity_poly.pdbx_strand_id
1 'polypeptide(L)'
;VSENGFKERRMEQERIGDRQQYISSCRLLSAKISVGFIGYPNVGKSSIVNTLRKKKVCKTAPIAGETKVWQYVMLMRRIYMIDCPGVVYPQGDSETQIILKGVSV
;
A
#
# COMPACT_ATOMS: atom_id res chain seq x y z
N VAL A 1 15.55 -18.75 50.91
CA VAL A 1 15.50 -17.64 49.94
C VAL A 1 14.51 -16.61 50.47
N SER A 2 14.88 -15.33 50.61
CA SER A 2 14.04 -14.32 51.26
C SER A 2 12.88 -13.87 50.36
N GLU A 3 11.72 -13.56 50.97
CA GLU A 3 10.56 -13.01 50.26
C GLU A 3 10.88 -11.71 49.52
N ASN A 4 11.80 -10.91 50.06
CA ASN A 4 12.27 -9.68 49.42
C ASN A 4 12.98 -9.95 48.09
N GLY A 5 13.82 -10.99 48.03
CA GLY A 5 14.47 -11.40 46.79
C GLY A 5 13.50 -11.99 45.76
N PHE A 6 12.33 -12.48 46.18
CA PHE A 6 11.28 -12.90 45.27
C PHE A 6 10.53 -11.69 44.67
N LYS A 7 10.23 -10.67 45.48
CA LYS A 7 9.58 -9.43 45.02
C LYS A 7 10.46 -8.62 44.07
N GLU A 8 11.75 -8.48 44.36
CA GLU A 8 12.70 -7.75 43.48
C GLU A 8 12.83 -8.40 42.11
N ARG A 9 12.96 -9.73 42.05
CA ARG A 9 13.04 -10.46 40.78
C ARG A 9 11.75 -10.35 39.96
N ARG A 10 10.59 -10.30 40.62
CA ARG A 10 9.30 -10.11 39.96
C ARG A 10 9.18 -8.70 39.35
N MET A 11 9.55 -7.66 40.12
CA MET A 11 9.58 -6.28 39.63
C MET A 11 10.59 -6.07 38.48
N GLU A 12 11.73 -6.77 38.51
CA GLU A 12 12.69 -6.73 37.41
C GLU A 12 12.14 -7.44 36.16
N GLN A 13 11.49 -8.59 36.31
CA GLN A 13 10.85 -9.29 35.19
C GLN A 13 9.71 -8.48 34.55
N GLU A 14 8.90 -7.78 35.35
CA GLU A 14 7.85 -6.88 34.84
C GLU A 14 8.44 -5.71 34.04
N ARG A 15 9.50 -5.05 34.55
CA ARG A 15 10.21 -3.98 33.83
C ARG A 15 10.84 -4.46 32.52
N ILE A 16 11.41 -5.67 32.51
CA ILE A 16 11.95 -6.28 31.30
C ILE A 16 10.83 -6.54 30.28
N GLY A 17 9.67 -7.05 30.73
CA GLY A 17 8.49 -7.28 29.91
C GLY A 17 8.00 -6.00 29.22
N ASP A 18 7.83 -4.92 29.98
CA ASP A 18 7.38 -3.62 29.46
C ASP A 18 8.36 -3.06 28.41
N ARG A 19 9.67 -3.16 28.67
CA ARG A 19 10.70 -2.71 27.73
C ARG A 19 10.70 -3.54 26.45
N GLN A 20 10.49 -4.85 26.56
CA GLN A 20 10.40 -5.75 25.41
C GLN A 20 9.17 -5.43 24.54
N GLN A 21 8.04 -5.12 25.17
CA GLN A 21 6.79 -4.75 24.50
C GLN A 21 6.91 -3.39 23.79
N TYR A 22 7.56 -2.40 24.41
CA TYR A 22 7.84 -1.10 23.79
C TYR A 22 8.74 -1.25 22.54
N ILE A 23 9.85 -1.98 22.64
CA ILE A 23 10.76 -2.23 21.51
C ILE A 23 10.05 -3.00 20.38
N SER A 24 9.18 -3.96 20.72
CA SER A 24 8.37 -4.70 19.75
C SER A 24 7.36 -3.80 19.02
N SER A 25 6.68 -2.91 19.74
CA SER A 25 5.80 -1.89 19.16
C SER A 25 6.56 -0.94 18.23
N CYS A 26 7.78 -0.53 18.59
CA CYS A 26 8.66 0.25 17.73
C CYS A 26 9.08 -0.46 16.43
N ARG A 27 9.12 -1.81 16.40
CA ARG A 27 9.37 -2.58 15.17
C ARG A 27 8.19 -2.54 14.20
N LEU A 28 6.95 -2.58 14.69
CA LEU A 28 5.76 -2.32 13.84
C LEU A 28 5.78 -0.90 13.29
N LEU A 29 6.22 0.06 14.12
CA LEU A 29 6.56 1.41 13.69
C LEU A 29 7.79 1.48 12.77
N SER A 30 8.41 0.39 12.31
CA SER A 30 9.47 0.39 11.28
C SER A 30 9.08 -0.33 9.97
N ALA A 31 7.89 -0.93 9.90
CA ALA A 31 7.41 -1.60 8.70
C ALA A 31 7.20 -0.61 7.52
N LYS A 32 7.54 -1.05 6.30
CA LYS A 32 7.24 -0.33 5.06
C LYS A 32 5.79 -0.66 4.66
N ILE A 33 5.03 0.35 4.27
CA ILE A 33 3.63 0.19 3.85
C ILE A 33 3.58 0.30 2.33
N SER A 34 2.93 -0.65 1.68
CA SER A 34 2.70 -0.67 0.23
C SER A 34 1.21 -0.63 -0.05
N VAL A 35 0.76 0.32 -0.87
CA VAL A 35 -0.65 0.53 -1.22
C VAL A 35 -0.79 0.43 -2.73
N GLY A 36 -1.58 -0.53 -3.21
CA GLY A 36 -1.83 -0.73 -4.64
C GLY A 36 -3.16 -0.15 -5.11
N PHE A 37 -3.17 0.40 -6.32
CA PHE A 37 -4.36 0.94 -6.98
C PHE A 37 -4.81 -0.02 -8.07
N ILE A 38 -5.99 -0.63 -7.90
CA ILE A 38 -6.57 -1.61 -8.83
C ILE A 38 -7.92 -1.08 -9.31
N GLY A 39 -8.23 -1.31 -10.59
CA GLY A 39 -9.52 -0.92 -11.17
C GLY A 39 -9.48 -0.83 -12.69
N TYR A 40 -10.63 -0.51 -13.30
CA TYR A 40 -10.78 -0.41 -14.75
C TYR A 40 -9.76 0.55 -15.40
N PRO A 41 -9.41 0.35 -16.68
CA PRO A 41 -8.66 1.33 -17.45
C PRO A 41 -9.31 2.73 -17.37
N ASN A 42 -8.52 3.78 -17.52
CA ASN A 42 -9.00 5.17 -17.63
C ASN A 42 -9.78 5.77 -16.44
N VAL A 43 -9.97 5.05 -15.32
CA VAL A 43 -10.57 5.60 -14.08
C VAL A 43 -9.66 6.59 -13.33
N GLY A 44 -8.43 6.83 -13.81
CA GLY A 44 -7.52 7.83 -13.23
C GLY A 44 -6.59 7.34 -12.12
N LYS A 45 -6.34 6.03 -12.00
CA LYS A 45 -5.39 5.46 -11.00
C LYS A 45 -4.02 6.15 -11.02
N SER A 46 -3.39 6.20 -12.19
CA SER A 46 -2.11 6.85 -12.42
C SER A 46 -2.16 8.36 -12.15
N SER A 47 -3.30 9.00 -12.41
CA SER A 47 -3.52 10.42 -12.09
C SER A 47 -3.57 10.66 -10.58
N ILE A 48 -4.22 9.78 -9.81
CA ILE A 48 -4.25 9.85 -8.34
C ILE A 48 -2.84 9.73 -7.77
N VAL A 49 -2.04 8.78 -8.28
CA VAL A 49 -0.62 8.61 -7.87
C VAL A 49 0.19 9.88 -8.15
N ASN A 50 0.04 10.47 -9.33
CA ASN A 50 0.71 11.71 -9.70
C ASN A 50 0.31 12.91 -8.84
N THR A 51 -0.99 13.05 -8.55
CA THR A 51 -1.52 14.11 -7.67
C THR A 51 -0.99 13.98 -6.26
N LEU A 52 -0.99 12.76 -5.69
CA LEU A 52 -0.44 12.50 -4.37
C LEU A 52 1.07 12.75 -4.32
N ARG A 53 1.78 12.43 -5.39
CA ARG A 53 3.21 12.72 -5.52
C ARG A 53 3.54 14.18 -5.84
N LYS A 54 2.53 15.00 -6.20
CA LYS A 54 2.66 16.38 -6.72
C LYS A 54 3.65 16.51 -7.89
N LYS A 55 3.86 15.42 -8.63
CA LYS A 55 4.79 15.33 -9.76
C LYS A 55 4.24 14.31 -10.75
N LYS A 56 4.48 14.54 -12.04
CA LYS A 56 4.18 13.58 -13.10
C LYS A 56 5.23 12.45 -13.08
N VAL A 57 4.90 11.33 -12.44
CA VAL A 57 5.77 10.16 -12.29
C VAL A 57 5.24 8.98 -13.11
N CYS A 58 3.95 8.69 -12.99
CA CYS A 58 3.26 7.74 -13.85
C CYS A 58 2.85 8.41 -15.16
N LYS A 59 2.90 7.66 -16.27
CA LYS A 59 2.33 8.13 -17.54
C LYS A 59 0.81 8.11 -17.46
N THR A 60 0.18 9.12 -18.05
CA THR A 60 -1.27 9.31 -18.07
C THR A 60 -1.66 9.78 -19.46
N ALA A 61 -2.57 9.05 -20.10
CA ALA A 61 -3.17 9.38 -21.38
C ALA A 61 -4.68 9.06 -21.32
N PRO A 62 -5.51 9.70 -22.16
CA PRO A 62 -6.93 9.38 -22.27
C PRO A 62 -7.21 8.05 -23.00
N ILE A 63 -6.16 7.32 -23.40
CA ILE A 63 -6.24 6.08 -24.15
C ILE A 63 -6.04 4.90 -23.18
N ALA A 64 -6.84 3.84 -23.36
CA ALA A 64 -6.69 2.62 -22.58
C ALA A 64 -5.31 1.97 -22.80
N GLY A 65 -4.79 1.30 -21.77
CA GLY A 65 -3.52 0.57 -21.88
C GLY A 65 -2.25 1.42 -21.77
N GLU A 66 -2.34 2.67 -21.32
CA GLU A 66 -1.17 3.51 -21.05
C GLU A 66 -0.26 2.88 -19.98
N THR A 67 -0.86 2.42 -18.87
CA THR A 67 -0.15 1.69 -17.81
C THR A 67 -0.10 0.21 -18.17
N LYS A 68 0.98 -0.23 -18.83
CA LYS A 68 1.18 -1.64 -19.25
C LYS A 68 1.82 -2.52 -18.18
N VAL A 69 2.66 -1.91 -17.34
CA VAL A 69 3.43 -2.61 -16.30
C VAL A 69 3.18 -1.91 -14.98
N TRP A 70 3.12 -2.69 -13.89
CA TRP A 70 3.04 -2.13 -12.55
C TRP A 70 4.26 -1.26 -12.24
N GLN A 71 4.07 -0.20 -11.46
CA GLN A 71 5.14 0.73 -11.12
C GLN A 71 5.10 1.04 -9.62
N TYR A 72 6.28 1.02 -9.00
CA TYR A 72 6.46 1.41 -7.60
C TYR A 72 6.83 2.89 -7.51
N VAL A 73 5.96 3.68 -6.88
CA VAL A 73 6.16 5.10 -6.63
C VAL A 73 6.32 5.31 -5.14
N MET A 74 7.49 5.78 -4.72
CA MET A 74 7.72 6.15 -3.32
C MET A 74 7.06 7.50 -3.04
N LEU A 75 6.07 7.52 -2.14
CA LEU A 75 5.43 8.77 -1.69
C LEU A 75 6.25 9.44 -0.58
N MET A 76 6.59 8.65 0.44
CA MET A 76 7.39 9.05 1.60
C MET A 76 8.43 7.95 1.90
N ARG A 77 9.34 8.19 2.85
CA ARG A 77 10.44 7.27 3.20
C ARG A 77 10.00 5.82 3.53
N ARG A 78 8.71 5.62 3.81
CA ARG A 78 8.14 4.34 4.28
C ARG A 78 6.82 3.96 3.61
N ILE A 79 6.31 4.76 2.68
CA ILE A 79 5.04 4.51 1.98
C ILE A 79 5.31 4.40 0.49
N TYR A 80 4.96 3.24 -0.07
CA TYR A 80 5.02 2.93 -1.49
C TYR A 80 3.61 2.88 -2.06
N MET A 81 3.43 3.50 -3.21
CA MET A 81 2.23 3.43 -4.02
C MET A 81 2.53 2.55 -5.22
N ILE A 82 1.62 1.62 -5.53
CA ILE A 82 1.75 0.70 -6.66
C ILE A 82 0.66 1.05 -7.66
N ASP A 83 1.07 1.57 -8.80
CA ASP A 83 0.16 1.83 -9.92
C ASP A 83 0.09 0.58 -10.79
N CYS A 84 -1.10 0.00 -10.93
CA CYS A 84 -1.32 -1.25 -11.66
C CYS A 84 -2.00 -0.99 -13.01
N PRO A 85 -1.78 -1.88 -14.01
CA PRO A 85 -2.55 -1.87 -15.24
C PRO A 85 -4.06 -1.95 -14.96
N GLY A 86 -4.86 -1.40 -15.86
CA GLY A 86 -6.32 -1.51 -15.76
C GLY A 86 -6.76 -2.96 -15.96
N VAL A 87 -7.59 -3.48 -15.05
CA VAL A 87 -8.13 -4.84 -15.13
C VAL A 87 -9.56 -4.76 -15.63
N VAL A 88 -9.90 -5.61 -16.60
CA VAL A 88 -11.24 -5.73 -17.17
C VAL A 88 -11.69 -7.17 -16.97
N TYR A 89 -12.82 -7.36 -16.31
CA TYR A 89 -13.40 -8.68 -16.12
C TYR A 89 -14.37 -8.97 -17.28
N PRO A 90 -14.30 -10.13 -17.94
CA PRO A 90 -15.27 -10.50 -18.96
C PRO A 90 -16.61 -10.82 -18.27
N GLN A 91 -17.54 -9.87 -18.24
CA GLN A 91 -18.84 -10.04 -17.57
C GLN A 91 -19.99 -10.37 -18.54
N GLY A 92 -19.71 -10.94 -19.70
CA GLY A 92 -20.73 -11.14 -20.75
C GLY A 92 -21.25 -9.82 -21.33
N ASP A 93 -20.50 -8.73 -21.13
CA ASP A 93 -20.77 -7.43 -21.70
C ASP A 93 -20.74 -7.50 -23.23
N SER A 94 -21.67 -6.81 -23.89
CA SER A 94 -21.57 -6.63 -25.34
C SER A 94 -20.36 -5.75 -25.70
N GLU A 95 -19.86 -5.88 -26.92
CA GLU A 95 -18.71 -5.12 -27.41
C GLU A 95 -18.88 -3.60 -27.19
N THR A 96 -20.09 -3.09 -27.40
CA THR A 96 -20.43 -1.69 -27.16
C THR A 96 -20.28 -1.29 -25.68
N GLN A 97 -20.67 -2.17 -24.75
CA GLN A 97 -20.53 -1.92 -23.31
C GLN A 97 -19.07 -1.90 -22.88
N ILE A 98 -18.21 -2.72 -23.49
CA ILE A 98 -16.76 -2.72 -23.23
C ILE A 98 -16.12 -1.42 -23.71
N ILE A 99 -16.48 -0.97 -24.91
CA ILE A 99 -15.99 0.29 -25.48
C ILE A 99 -16.45 1.49 -24.62
N LEU A 100 -17.71 1.51 -24.18
CA LEU A 100 -18.24 2.56 -23.30
C LEU A 100 -17.55 2.63 -21.93
N LYS A 101 -17.02 1.50 -21.43
CA LYS A 101 -16.19 1.45 -20.22
C LYS A 101 -14.78 2.02 -20.43
N GLY A 102 -14.49 2.55 -21.62
CA GLY A 102 -13.19 3.14 -21.94
C GLY A 102 -12.10 2.09 -22.11
N VAL A 103 -12.47 0.87 -22.48
CA VAL A 103 -11.55 -0.22 -22.83
C VAL A 103 -11.52 -0.32 -24.34
N SER A 104 -10.36 -0.06 -24.95
CA SER A 104 -10.15 -0.37 -26.36
C SER A 104 -9.84 -1.87 -26.45
N VAL A 105 -10.74 -2.63 -27.09
CA VAL A 105 -10.49 -4.00 -27.55
C VAL A 105 -9.53 -4.01 -28.73
#